data_AF-A0A8K0RA30-F1
#
_entry.id   AF-A0A8K0RA30-F1
#
_cell.length_a   1.000
_cell.length_b   1.000
_cell.length_c   1.000
_cell.angle_alpha   90.00
_cell.angle_beta   90.00
_cell.angle_gamma   90.00
#
_symmetry.space_group_name_H-M   'P 1'
#
loop_
_entity.id
_entity.type
_entity.pdbx_description
1 polymer ?
#
loop_
_entity_poly.entity_id
_entity_poly.type
_entity_poly.pdbx_seq_one_letter_code
_entity_poly.pdbx_strand_id
1 'polypeptide(L)'
;MDGLSGVASGMAVASLSIQLIDSIGTIRAFIRDVKGASKELQRLAELLDRLRALLEDIRNVMKQQTSLQAQHFPAPSMTIFNSLKGCEEALRVLEQAVEKYTGARNGAGSAMTRLKEDIRFGFKTKDIAAFEARIQREIDHLHTALGMNVTSIL
;
A
#
# COMPACT_ATOMS: atom_id res chain seq x y z
N MET A 1 -35.49 -0.16 -4.53
CA MET A 1 -34.21 0.60 -4.59
C MET A 1 -33.16 -0.48 -4.55
N ASP A 2 -32.84 -1.13 -5.68
CA ASP A 2 -32.06 -2.36 -5.63
C ASP A 2 -31.28 -2.51 -6.93
N GLY A 3 -29.96 -2.67 -6.86
CA GLY A 3 -29.16 -3.10 -8.00
C GLY A 3 -27.70 -2.64 -8.08
N LEU A 4 -27.27 -1.61 -7.34
CA LEU A 4 -25.94 -1.00 -7.55
C LEU A 4 -24.96 -1.06 -6.37
N SER A 5 -25.32 -1.67 -5.23
CA SER A 5 -24.52 -1.53 -4.00
C SER A 5 -23.48 -2.64 -3.75
N GLY A 6 -23.31 -3.61 -4.66
CA GLY A 6 -22.56 -4.84 -4.37
C GLY A 6 -21.33 -5.11 -5.25
N VAL A 7 -20.97 -4.21 -6.17
CA VAL A 7 -19.93 -4.49 -7.17
C VAL A 7 -18.92 -3.34 -7.21
N ALA A 8 -17.64 -3.66 -6.98
CA ALA A 8 -16.57 -2.69 -7.14
C ALA A 8 -16.34 -2.47 -8.63
N SER A 9 -16.49 -1.23 -9.10
CA SER A 9 -16.12 -0.91 -10.49
C SER A 9 -14.61 -1.16 -10.69
N GLY A 10 -14.22 -1.81 -11.79
CA GLY A 10 -12.81 -2.03 -12.13
C GLY A 10 -12.01 -0.73 -12.22
N MET A 11 -12.64 0.37 -12.58
CA MET A 11 -12.03 1.70 -12.53
C MET A 11 -11.74 2.16 -11.10
N ALA A 12 -12.66 1.90 -10.15
CA ALA A 12 -12.46 2.27 -8.75
C ALA A 12 -11.31 1.47 -8.12
N VAL A 13 -11.25 0.16 -8.39
CA VAL A 13 -10.16 -0.73 -7.93
C VAL A 13 -8.81 -0.28 -8.52
N ALA A 14 -8.77 0.00 -9.83
CA ALA A 14 -7.55 0.48 -10.49
C ALA A 14 -7.10 1.86 -9.99
N SER A 15 -8.03 2.77 -9.74
CA SER A 15 -7.74 4.11 -9.21
C SER A 15 -7.14 4.04 -7.80
N LEU A 16 -7.76 3.24 -6.91
CA LEU A 16 -7.25 3.03 -5.56
C LEU A 16 -5.85 2.39 -5.59
N SER A 17 -5.62 1.42 -6.48
CA SER A 17 -4.30 0.80 -6.64
C SER A 17 -3.22 1.83 -7.02
N ILE A 18 -3.54 2.81 -7.87
CA ILE A 18 -2.60 3.89 -8.24
C ILE A 18 -2.25 4.75 -7.02
N GLN A 19 -3.26 5.17 -6.24
CA GLN A 19 -3.04 5.98 -5.03
C GLN A 19 -2.12 5.28 -4.03
N LEU A 20 -2.30 3.96 -3.85
CA LEU A 20 -1.45 3.15 -2.98
C LEU A 20 -0.02 3.01 -3.51
N ILE A 21 0.16 2.89 -4.83
CA ILE A 21 1.49 2.85 -5.46
C ILE A 21 2.25 4.17 -5.22
N ASP A 22 1.57 5.31 -5.36
CA ASP A 22 2.16 6.63 -5.13
C ASP A 22 2.53 6.83 -3.65
N SER A 23 1.65 6.40 -2.74
CA SER A 23 1.88 6.37 -1.30
C SER A 23 3.14 5.57 -0.94
N ILE A 24 3.24 4.33 -1.45
CA ILE A 24 4.42 3.48 -1.27
C ILE A 24 5.69 4.17 -1.78
N GLY A 25 5.62 4.81 -2.95
CA GLY A 25 6.74 5.55 -3.52
C GLY A 25 7.25 6.65 -2.57
N THR A 26 6.34 7.39 -1.95
CA THR A 26 6.66 8.47 -1.00
C THR A 26 7.33 7.92 0.28
N ILE A 27 6.75 6.87 0.87
CA ILE A 27 7.29 6.23 2.08
C ILE A 27 8.68 5.64 1.79
N ARG A 28 8.85 4.98 0.64
CA ARG A 28 10.13 4.37 0.26
C ARG A 28 11.22 5.41 0.02
N ALA A 29 10.89 6.52 -0.63
CA ALA A 29 11.83 7.63 -0.81
C ALA A 29 12.32 8.14 0.55
N PHE A 30 11.41 8.31 1.51
CA PHE A 30 11.77 8.66 2.87
C PHE A 30 12.71 7.63 3.52
N ILE A 31 12.38 6.34 3.48
CA ILE A 31 13.23 5.29 4.08
C ILE A 31 14.64 5.30 3.47
N ARG A 32 14.75 5.49 2.15
CA ARG A 32 16.05 5.55 1.46
C ARG A 32 16.87 6.77 1.84
N ASP A 33 16.22 7.90 2.11
CA ASP A 33 16.89 9.14 2.52
C ASP A 33 17.45 9.04 3.97
N VAL A 34 16.96 8.07 4.77
CA VAL A 34 17.50 7.76 6.10
C VAL A 34 18.83 7.01 5.97
N LYS A 35 19.96 7.75 5.96
CA LYS A 35 21.30 7.14 6.06
C LYS A 35 21.45 6.34 7.36
N GLY A 36 21.83 5.06 7.25
CA GLY A 36 21.98 4.17 8.40
C GLY A 36 20.66 3.56 8.87
N ALA A 37 19.65 3.48 7.99
CA ALA A 37 18.39 2.80 8.25
C ALA A 37 18.62 1.44 8.92
N SER A 38 17.83 1.14 9.95
CA SER A 38 17.89 -0.15 10.61
C SER A 38 17.50 -1.28 9.63
N LYS A 39 17.92 -2.51 9.92
CA LYS A 39 17.56 -3.66 9.07
C LYS A 39 16.05 -3.82 8.95
N GLU A 40 15.29 -3.44 9.97
CA GLU A 40 13.83 -3.47 9.99
C GLU A 40 13.23 -2.42 9.05
N LEU A 41 13.77 -1.21 9.00
CA LEU A 41 13.34 -0.21 8.01
C LEU A 41 13.62 -0.67 6.57
N GLN A 42 14.74 -1.34 6.34
CA GLN A 42 15.06 -1.92 5.03
C GLN A 42 14.10 -3.07 4.67
N ARG A 43 13.81 -3.97 5.60
CA ARG A 43 12.81 -5.05 5.41
C ARG A 43 11.42 -4.49 5.14
N LEU A 44 11.02 -3.42 5.83
CA LEU A 44 9.77 -2.71 5.55
C LEU A 44 9.75 -2.15 4.12
N ALA A 45 10.85 -1.54 3.66
CA ALA A 45 10.94 -1.05 2.28
C ALA A 45 10.84 -2.18 1.24
N GLU A 46 11.47 -3.33 1.47
CA GLU A 46 11.34 -4.51 0.62
C GLU A 46 9.89 -5.05 0.59
N LEU A 47 9.22 -5.04 1.74
CA LEU A 47 7.82 -5.45 1.85
C LEU A 47 6.89 -4.50 1.07
N LEU A 48 7.16 -3.20 1.16
CA LEU A 48 6.46 -2.18 0.38
C LEU A 48 6.69 -2.35 -1.13
N ASP A 49 7.90 -2.72 -1.56
CA ASP A 49 8.19 -3.03 -2.97
C ASP A 49 7.39 -4.25 -3.46
N ARG A 50 7.20 -5.27 -2.62
CA ARG A 50 6.33 -6.42 -2.94
C ARG A 50 4.87 -6.02 -3.04
N LEU A 51 4.37 -5.22 -2.09
CA LEU A 51 3.00 -4.71 -2.14
C LEU A 51 2.77 -3.89 -3.41
N ARG A 52 3.73 -3.03 -3.78
CA ARG A 52 3.66 -2.23 -5.00
C ARG A 52 3.54 -3.11 -6.25
N ALA A 53 4.37 -4.14 -6.38
CA ALA A 53 4.29 -5.06 -7.52
C ALA A 53 2.91 -5.72 -7.61
N LEU A 54 2.37 -6.19 -6.49
CA LEU A 54 1.03 -6.79 -6.44
C LEU A 54 -0.07 -5.79 -6.84
N LEU A 55 0.04 -4.53 -6.42
CA LEU A 55 -0.89 -3.47 -6.82
C LEU A 55 -0.80 -3.14 -8.33
N GLU A 56 0.40 -3.20 -8.92
CA GLU A 56 0.59 -3.05 -10.36
C GLU A 56 -0.08 -4.20 -11.12
N ASP A 57 0.05 -5.45 -10.63
CA ASP A 57 -0.62 -6.61 -11.20
C ASP A 57 -2.14 -6.50 -11.11
N ILE A 58 -2.68 -6.17 -9.93
CA ILE A 58 -4.13 -5.95 -9.74
C ILE A 58 -4.63 -4.87 -10.70
N ARG A 59 -3.94 -3.73 -10.80
CA ARG A 59 -4.30 -2.65 -11.73
C ARG A 59 -4.36 -3.16 -13.17
N ASN A 60 -3.41 -3.97 -13.60
CA ASN A 60 -3.37 -4.49 -14.97
C ASN A 60 -4.54 -5.47 -15.22
N VAL A 61 -4.79 -6.40 -14.31
CA VAL A 61 -5.91 -7.35 -14.39
C VAL A 61 -7.25 -6.62 -14.41
N MET A 62 -7.45 -5.63 -13.53
CA MET A 62 -8.69 -4.86 -13.46
C MET A 62 -8.93 -4.02 -14.72
N LYS A 63 -7.88 -3.43 -15.31
CA LYS A 63 -7.98 -2.73 -16.59
C LYS A 63 -8.36 -3.66 -17.73
N GLN A 64 -7.76 -4.85 -17.79
CA GLN A 64 -8.10 -5.87 -18.77
C GLN A 64 -9.56 -6.33 -18.61
N GLN A 65 -9.99 -6.66 -17.39
CA GLN A 65 -11.38 -7.01 -17.10
C GLN A 65 -12.35 -5.90 -17.48
N THR A 66 -12.04 -4.64 -17.19
CA THR A 66 -12.90 -3.50 -17.56
C THR A 66 -12.99 -3.34 -19.08
N SER A 67 -11.89 -3.56 -19.81
CA SER A 67 -11.90 -3.55 -21.29
C SER A 67 -12.69 -4.72 -21.87
N LEU A 68 -12.74 -5.85 -21.16
CA LEU A 68 -13.47 -7.06 -21.56
C LEU A 68 -14.91 -7.09 -21.06
N GLN A 69 -15.33 -6.20 -20.14
CA GLN A 69 -16.72 -6.12 -19.64
C GLN A 69 -17.74 -5.90 -20.77
N ALA A 70 -17.34 -5.27 -21.88
CA ALA A 70 -18.15 -5.19 -23.09
C ALA A 70 -18.52 -6.57 -23.69
N GLN A 71 -17.85 -7.65 -23.25
CA GLN A 71 -18.04 -9.05 -23.66
C GLN A 71 -18.64 -9.94 -22.55
N HIS A 72 -19.41 -9.36 -21.61
CA HIS A 72 -20.05 -10.07 -20.47
C HIS A 72 -19.10 -10.66 -19.41
N PHE A 73 -17.91 -10.08 -19.27
CA PHE A 73 -16.98 -10.47 -18.21
C PHE A 73 -17.48 -10.05 -16.82
N PRO A 74 -17.34 -10.91 -15.78
CA PRO A 74 -17.78 -10.58 -14.43
C PRO A 74 -16.99 -9.40 -13.88
N ALA A 75 -17.67 -8.55 -13.12
CA ALA A 75 -17.05 -7.42 -12.47
C ALA A 75 -16.16 -7.86 -11.30
N PRO A 76 -15.18 -7.02 -10.90
CA PRO A 76 -14.29 -7.33 -9.78
C PRO A 76 -15.03 -7.62 -8.49
N SER A 77 -14.53 -8.61 -7.74
CA SER A 77 -15.06 -8.92 -6.41
C SER A 77 -14.87 -7.74 -5.46
N MET A 78 -15.89 -7.41 -4.67
CA MET A 78 -15.81 -6.44 -3.56
C MET A 78 -14.71 -6.79 -2.57
N THR A 79 -14.30 -8.06 -2.49
CA THR A 79 -13.20 -8.52 -1.64
C THR A 79 -11.89 -7.84 -2.03
N ILE A 80 -11.59 -7.69 -3.33
CA ILE A 80 -10.37 -7.00 -3.79
C ILE A 80 -10.42 -5.54 -3.34
N PHE A 81 -11.55 -4.87 -3.53
CA PHE A 81 -11.71 -3.48 -3.12
C PHE A 81 -11.53 -3.28 -1.60
N ASN A 82 -12.11 -4.17 -0.80
CA ASN A 82 -11.98 -4.12 0.66
C ASN A 82 -10.54 -4.40 1.12
N SER A 83 -9.83 -5.34 0.51
CA SER A 83 -8.40 -5.57 0.79
C SER A 83 -7.52 -4.39 0.40
N LEU A 84 -7.82 -3.71 -0.72
CA LEU A 84 -7.14 -2.46 -1.07
C LEU A 84 -7.40 -1.35 -0.05
N LYS A 85 -8.63 -1.26 0.49
CA LYS A 85 -8.93 -0.33 1.60
C LYS A 85 -8.14 -0.67 2.86
N GLY A 86 -7.99 -1.95 3.19
CA GLY A 86 -7.10 -2.40 4.27
C GLY A 86 -5.65 -1.95 4.07
N CYS A 87 -5.13 -2.06 2.84
CA CYS A 87 -3.81 -1.54 2.46
C CYS A 87 -3.72 -0.02 2.66
N GLU A 88 -4.74 0.73 2.21
CA GLU A 88 -4.82 2.18 2.36
C GLU A 88 -4.70 2.59 3.83
N GLU A 89 -5.48 1.97 4.71
CA GLU A 89 -5.43 2.26 6.14
C GLU A 89 -4.07 1.94 6.75
N ALA A 90 -3.46 0.82 6.35
CA ALA A 90 -2.14 0.43 6.84
C ALA A 90 -1.06 1.43 6.39
N LEU A 91 -1.07 1.83 5.12
CA LEU A 91 -0.13 2.80 4.57
C LEU A 91 -0.36 4.20 5.14
N ARG A 92 -1.61 4.63 5.35
CA ARG A 92 -1.92 5.95 5.91
C ARG A 92 -1.32 6.19 7.29
N VAL A 93 -1.27 5.16 8.13
CA VAL A 93 -0.60 5.27 9.45
C VAL A 93 0.90 5.48 9.27
N LEU A 94 1.50 4.83 8.26
CA LEU A 94 2.92 4.97 7.93
C LEU A 94 3.21 6.34 7.29
N GLU A 95 2.34 6.84 6.42
CA GLU A 95 2.41 8.20 5.86
C GLU A 95 2.34 9.26 6.94
N GLN A 96 1.40 9.16 7.87
CA GLN A 96 1.30 10.11 9.00
C GLN A 96 2.56 10.11 9.87
N ALA A 97 3.19 8.95 10.05
CA ALA A 97 4.47 8.86 10.73
C ALA A 97 5.53 9.62 9.91
N VAL A 98 5.68 9.32 8.62
CA VAL A 98 6.61 10.01 7.71
C VAL A 98 6.39 11.53 7.71
N GLU A 99 5.15 12.00 7.56
CA GLU A 99 4.78 13.42 7.54
C GLU A 99 5.14 14.14 8.83
N LYS A 100 4.91 13.53 9.99
CA LYS A 100 5.33 14.10 11.29
C LYS A 100 6.84 14.34 11.34
N TYR A 101 7.62 13.43 10.76
CA TYR A 101 9.08 13.57 10.71
C TYR A 101 9.55 14.55 9.64
N THR A 102 8.92 14.60 8.46
CA THR A 102 9.27 15.55 7.40
C THR A 102 8.79 16.97 7.70
N GLY A 103 7.67 17.16 8.40
CA GLY A 103 7.18 18.48 8.80
C GLY A 103 8.12 19.18 9.78
N ALA A 104 8.80 18.43 10.65
CA ALA A 104 9.84 18.94 11.54
C ALA A 104 11.11 19.43 10.80
N ARG A 105 11.30 19.05 9.53
CA ARG A 105 12.47 19.38 8.70
C ARG A 105 12.55 20.85 8.30
N ASN A 106 11.42 21.56 8.21
CA ASN A 106 11.37 22.93 7.69
C ASN A 106 11.81 24.00 8.71
N GLY A 107 12.23 23.62 9.92
CA GLY A 107 12.49 24.54 11.03
C GLY A 107 13.96 24.92 11.34
N ALA A 108 14.97 24.10 11.05
CA ALA A 108 16.37 24.47 11.41
C ALA A 108 17.44 23.58 10.76
N GLY A 109 18.45 24.21 10.14
CA GLY A 109 19.59 23.59 9.44
C GLY A 109 20.57 22.75 10.28
N SER A 110 20.24 22.43 11.55
CA SER A 110 21.00 21.53 12.43
C SER A 110 20.22 20.24 12.76
N ALA A 111 18.99 20.09 12.25
CA ALA A 111 18.07 19.02 12.62
C ALA A 111 18.39 17.65 11.99
N MET A 112 19.18 17.58 10.91
CA MET A 112 19.33 16.34 10.13
C MET A 112 20.09 15.22 10.85
N THR A 113 20.98 15.54 11.80
CA THR A 113 21.70 14.55 12.64
C THR A 113 20.86 14.11 13.84
N ARG A 114 20.14 15.01 14.51
CA ARG A 114 19.21 14.66 15.60
C ARG A 114 18.00 13.90 15.11
N LEU A 115 17.45 14.26 13.95
CA LEU A 115 16.34 13.57 13.29
C LEU A 115 16.71 12.12 12.91
N LYS A 116 17.98 11.82 12.59
CA LYS A 116 18.43 10.45 12.32
C LYS A 116 18.40 9.58 13.57
N GLU A 117 18.82 10.13 14.71
CA GLU A 117 18.73 9.44 15.98
C GLU A 117 17.26 9.32 16.40
N ASP A 118 16.46 10.37 16.28
CA ASP A 118 15.03 10.35 16.61
C ASP A 118 14.18 9.48 15.68
N ILE A 119 14.55 9.27 14.41
CA ILE A 119 13.88 8.28 13.53
C ILE A 119 14.27 6.86 13.96
N ARG A 120 15.56 6.64 14.26
CA ARG A 120 16.04 5.36 14.80
C ARG A 120 15.39 5.04 16.16
N PHE A 121 15.07 6.05 16.96
CA PHE A 121 14.42 5.91 18.27
C PHE A 121 12.88 6.00 18.22
N GLY A 122 12.32 6.70 17.23
CA GLY A 122 10.90 7.03 17.10
C GLY A 122 10.10 5.99 16.33
N PHE A 123 10.68 5.38 15.29
CA PHE A 123 10.23 4.08 14.82
C PHE A 123 10.85 3.04 15.74
N LYS A 124 10.19 2.74 16.87
CA LYS A 124 10.65 1.63 17.70
C LYS A 124 10.59 0.36 16.84
N THR A 125 11.53 -0.55 17.03
CA THR A 125 11.56 -1.86 16.33
C THR A 125 10.22 -2.58 16.42
N LYS A 126 9.48 -2.41 17.53
CA LYS A 126 8.12 -2.93 17.72
C LYS A 126 7.09 -2.31 16.78
N ASP A 127 7.18 -1.01 16.52
CA ASP A 127 6.27 -0.31 15.62
C ASP A 127 6.54 -0.73 14.17
N ILE A 128 7.82 -0.84 13.78
CA ILE A 128 8.21 -1.36 12.45
C ILE A 128 7.71 -2.80 12.26
N ALA A 129 7.90 -3.67 13.24
CA ALA A 129 7.41 -5.05 13.19
C ALA A 129 5.88 -5.13 13.10
N ALA A 130 5.16 -4.23 13.79
CA ALA A 130 3.70 -4.14 13.68
C ALA A 130 3.26 -3.68 12.29
N PHE A 131 3.98 -2.73 11.67
CA PHE A 131 3.75 -2.32 10.28
C PHE A 131 4.03 -3.45 9.30
N GLU A 132 5.15 -4.16 9.44
CA GLU A 132 5.47 -5.33 8.62
C GLU A 132 4.37 -6.38 8.71
N ALA A 133 3.94 -6.74 9.92
CA ALA A 133 2.89 -7.74 10.13
C ALA A 133 1.52 -7.30 9.58
N ARG A 134 1.23 -5.99 9.56
CA ARG A 134 0.00 -5.46 8.96
C ARG A 134 0.06 -5.51 7.45
N ILE A 135 1.14 -5.01 6.84
CA ILE A 135 1.32 -5.01 5.39
C ILE A 135 1.38 -6.44 4.84
N GLN A 136 2.07 -7.36 5.52
CA GLN A 136 2.14 -8.76 5.10
C GLN A 136 0.75 -9.42 5.09
N ARG A 137 -0.08 -9.17 6.12
CA ARG A 137 -1.46 -9.66 6.14
C ARG A 137 -2.28 -9.14 4.98
N GLU A 138 -2.14 -7.85 4.63
CA GLU A 138 -2.86 -7.30 3.49
C GLU A 138 -2.37 -7.85 2.15
N ILE A 139 -1.07 -8.12 1.99
CA ILE A 139 -0.52 -8.83 0.83
C ILE A 139 -1.16 -10.23 0.71
N ASP A 140 -1.25 -10.97 1.81
CA ASP A 140 -1.81 -12.32 1.81
C ASP A 140 -3.32 -12.30 1.48
N HIS A 141 -4.06 -11.32 2.01
CA HIS A 141 -5.45 -11.08 1.66
C HIS A 141 -5.62 -10.72 0.18
N LEU A 142 -4.77 -9.85 -0.37
CA LEU A 142 -4.81 -9.46 -1.78
C LEU A 142 -4.51 -10.64 -2.71
N HIS A 143 -3.50 -11.46 -2.41
CA HIS A 143 -3.25 -12.68 -3.19
C HIS A 143 -4.45 -13.63 -3.18
N THR A 144 -5.05 -13.84 -2.00
CA THR A 144 -6.22 -14.70 -1.86
C THR A 144 -7.42 -14.14 -2.65
N ALA A 145 -7.67 -12.83 -2.54
CA ALA A 145 -8.75 -12.16 -3.24
C ALA A 145 -8.56 -12.17 -4.77
N LEU A 146 -7.33 -11.97 -5.24
CA LEU A 146 -6.99 -12.04 -6.66
C LEU A 146 -7.12 -13.47 -7.19
N GLY A 147 -6.61 -14.46 -6.46
CA GLY A 147 -6.74 -15.87 -6.80
C GLY A 147 -8.21 -16.30 -6.95
N MET A 148 -9.06 -15.95 -5.97
CA MET A 148 -10.50 -16.21 -6.03
C MET A 148 -11.18 -15.51 -7.22
N ASN A 149 -10.75 -14.29 -7.55
CA ASN A 149 -11.29 -13.55 -8.67
C ASN A 149 -10.91 -14.17 -10.02
N VAL A 150 -9.66 -14.65 -10.17
CA VAL A 150 -9.20 -15.36 -11.39
C VAL A 150 -9.90 -16.72 -11.55
N THR A 151 -10.07 -17.49 -10.47
CA THR A 151 -10.82 -18.76 -10.53
C THR A 151 -12.31 -18.58 -10.79
N SER A 152 -12.87 -17.40 -10.53
CA SER A 152 -14.26 -17.09 -10.86
C SER A 152 -14.45 -16.68 -12.34
N ILE A 153 -13.35 -16.50 -13.07
CA ILE A 153 -13.33 -16.06 -14.47
C ILE A 153 -13.04 -17.22 -15.42
N LEU A 154 -12.23 -18.19 -14.97
CA LEU A 154 -11.93 -19.45 -15.67
C LEU A 154 -13.08 -20.44 -15.54
#